data_AF-A0AAW2VDP8-F1
#
_entry.id   AF-A0AAW2VDP8-F1
#
_cell.length_a   1.000
_cell.length_b   1.000
_cell.length_c   1.000
_cell.angle_alpha   90.00
_cell.angle_beta   90.00
_cell.angle_gamma   90.00
#
_symmetry.space_group_name_H-M   'P 1'
#
loop_
_entity.id
_entity.type
_entity.pdbx_description
1 polymer ?
#
loop_
_entity_poly.entity_id
_entity_poly.type
_entity_poly.pdbx_seq_one_letter_code
_entity_poly.pdbx_strand_id
1 'polypeptide(L)'
;MNYTRPNIDYAVSRLSRYTYNPNNERLECTSSLVEISKRSRNRVVEKLIGRYAIVGSTVLVSLHCDSQAAIGIAKNYAYNGKRRHIRIRYGAVKELLKNGIISLDYVRSERNLADPVTKGLTRRIIFESSRAMGLKPLD
;
A
#
# COMPACT_ATOMS: atom_id res chain seq x y z
N MET A 1 -30.87 18.92 -5.60
CA MET A 1 -29.96 19.12 -6.74
C MET A 1 -29.86 17.81 -7.50
N ASN A 2 -30.38 17.74 -8.72
CA ASN A 2 -30.39 16.53 -9.55
C ASN A 2 -29.12 16.49 -10.39
N TYR A 3 -28.17 15.62 -10.04
CA TYR A 3 -26.93 15.45 -10.80
C TYR A 3 -27.26 14.72 -12.11
N THR A 4 -27.13 15.43 -13.23
CA THR A 4 -27.37 14.92 -14.58
C THR A 4 -26.30 13.89 -14.98
N ARG A 5 -26.68 12.90 -15.81
CA ARG A 5 -25.79 11.88 -16.43
C ARG A 5 -24.36 12.34 -16.76
N PRO A 6 -24.13 13.54 -17.34
CA PRO A 6 -22.79 14.09 -17.58
C PRO A 6 -21.88 14.19 -16.34
N ASN A 7 -22.40 14.45 -15.14
CA ASN A 7 -21.57 14.56 -13.94
C ASN A 7 -21.02 13.20 -13.46
N ILE A 8 -21.82 12.14 -13.62
CA ILE A 8 -21.40 10.77 -13.28
C ILE A 8 -20.37 10.29 -14.30
N ASP A 9 -20.63 10.51 -15.58
CA ASP A 9 -19.74 10.09 -16.66
C ASP A 9 -18.39 10.83 -16.60
N TYR A 10 -18.41 12.13 -16.31
CA TYR A 10 -17.21 12.91 -16.05
C TYR A 10 -16.38 12.37 -14.87
N ALA A 11 -17.03 12.06 -13.74
CA ALA A 11 -16.35 11.51 -12.58
C ALA A 11 -15.71 10.14 -12.89
N VAL A 12 -16.46 9.23 -13.53
CA VAL A 12 -15.99 7.90 -13.94
C VAL A 12 -14.82 8.00 -14.94
N SER A 13 -14.92 8.89 -15.93
CA SER A 13 -13.85 9.16 -16.90
C SER A 13 -12.58 9.73 -16.25
N ARG A 14 -12.72 10.61 -15.25
CA ARG A 14 -11.57 11.12 -14.49
C ARG A 14 -10.89 9.99 -13.70
N LEU A 15 -11.65 9.10 -13.07
CA LEU A 15 -11.12 7.96 -12.30
C LEU A 15 -10.41 6.90 -13.14
N SER A 16 -10.95 6.58 -14.32
CA SER A 16 -10.32 5.62 -15.24
C SER A 16 -8.92 6.07 -15.68
N ARG A 17 -8.67 7.39 -15.70
CA ARG A 17 -7.34 7.93 -16.02
C ARG A 17 -6.35 7.79 -14.86
N TYR A 18 -6.80 7.86 -13.61
CA TYR A 18 -5.93 7.70 -12.44
C TYR A 18 -5.58 6.25 -12.12
N THR A 19 -6.36 5.26 -12.58
CA THR A 19 -5.96 3.83 -12.46
C THR A 19 -4.74 3.49 -13.29
N TYR A 20 -4.40 4.32 -14.29
CA TYR A 20 -3.24 4.13 -15.17
C TYR A 20 -1.99 4.89 -14.70
N ASN A 21 -2.13 5.99 -13.93
CA ASN A 21 -1.00 6.74 -13.37
C ASN A 21 -1.36 7.39 -12.00
N PRO A 22 -0.85 6.88 -10.87
CA PRO A 22 -1.27 7.31 -9.54
C PRO A 22 -0.54 8.59 -9.09
N ASN A 23 -1.09 9.75 -9.45
CA ASN A 23 -0.66 11.06 -8.94
C ASN A 23 -1.55 11.56 -7.77
N ASN A 24 -1.09 12.63 -7.11
CA ASN A 24 -1.57 13.15 -5.80
C ASN A 24 -3.05 13.62 -5.74
N GLU A 25 -3.78 13.64 -6.85
CA GLU A 25 -5.19 14.10 -6.94
C GLU A 25 -6.24 13.00 -6.61
N ARG A 26 -5.77 11.83 -6.14
CA ARG A 26 -6.60 10.64 -5.86
C ARG A 26 -7.67 10.86 -4.77
N LEU A 27 -7.41 11.72 -3.80
CA LEU A 27 -8.28 11.95 -2.63
C LEU A 27 -9.52 12.77 -2.98
N GLU A 28 -9.41 13.75 -3.89
CA GLU A 28 -10.54 14.58 -4.29
C GLU A 28 -11.54 13.80 -5.15
N CYS A 29 -11.05 12.95 -6.05
CA CYS A 29 -11.89 12.14 -6.94
C CYS A 29 -12.64 11.03 -6.19
N THR A 30 -11.99 10.40 -5.21
CA THR A 30 -12.62 9.37 -4.37
C THR A 30 -13.65 9.97 -3.41
N SER A 31 -13.36 11.13 -2.82
CA SER A 31 -14.30 11.87 -1.97
C SER A 31 -15.56 12.28 -2.74
N SER A 32 -15.38 12.80 -3.97
CA SER A 32 -16.48 13.18 -4.87
C SER A 32 -17.40 11.99 -5.20
N LEU A 33 -16.85 10.79 -5.39
CA LEU A 33 -17.66 9.59 -5.64
C LEU A 33 -18.42 9.11 -4.40
N VAL A 34 -17.76 9.07 -3.24
CA VAL A 34 -18.42 8.65 -2.00
C VAL A 34 -19.59 9.58 -1.70
N GLU A 35 -19.44 10.88 -1.96
CA GLU A 35 -20.52 11.87 -1.81
C GLU A 35 -21.65 11.67 -2.80
N ILE A 36 -21.35 11.47 -4.10
CA ILE A 36 -22.35 11.16 -5.13
C ILE A 36 -23.10 9.85 -4.79
N SER A 37 -22.42 8.83 -4.29
CA SER A 37 -23.03 7.55 -3.92
C SER A 37 -23.94 7.65 -2.70
N LYS A 38 -23.48 8.32 -1.64
CA LYS A 38 -24.29 8.56 -0.43
C LYS A 38 -25.59 9.29 -0.76
N ARG A 39 -25.59 10.10 -1.82
CA ARG A 39 -26.74 10.92 -2.23
C ARG A 39 -27.61 10.28 -3.32
N SER A 40 -27.05 9.40 -4.17
CA SER A 40 -27.74 8.86 -5.35
C SER A 40 -28.45 7.51 -5.14
N ARG A 41 -28.22 6.76 -4.04
CA ARG A 41 -28.76 5.39 -3.82
C ARG A 41 -28.70 4.48 -5.07
N ASN A 42 -27.69 4.66 -5.92
CA ASN A 42 -27.58 3.95 -7.19
C ASN A 42 -26.67 2.73 -7.00
N ARG A 43 -27.25 1.52 -7.07
CA ARG A 43 -26.54 0.25 -6.85
C ARG A 43 -25.30 0.06 -7.73
N VAL A 44 -25.27 0.67 -8.91
CA VAL A 44 -24.09 0.59 -9.81
C VAL A 44 -22.89 1.34 -9.22
N VAL A 45 -23.15 2.53 -8.66
CA VAL A 45 -22.11 3.36 -8.03
C VAL A 45 -21.66 2.73 -6.71
N GLU A 46 -22.57 2.15 -5.93
CA GLU A 46 -22.22 1.41 -4.71
C GLU A 46 -21.38 0.17 -5.00
N LYS A 47 -21.67 -0.58 -6.07
CA LYS A 47 -20.90 -1.77 -6.44
C LYS A 47 -19.52 -1.40 -6.98
N LEU A 48 -19.42 -0.28 -7.70
CA LEU A 48 -18.15 0.29 -8.16
C LEU A 48 -17.32 0.79 -6.97
N ILE A 49 -17.94 1.52 -6.03
CA ILE A 49 -17.31 1.93 -4.78
C ILE A 49 -16.94 0.71 -3.95
N GLY A 50 -17.75 -0.33 -3.84
CA GLY A 50 -17.37 -1.57 -3.16
C GLY A 50 -16.09 -2.17 -3.73
N ARG A 51 -15.96 -2.19 -5.07
CA ARG A 51 -14.71 -2.57 -5.75
C ARG A 51 -13.54 -1.63 -5.41
N TYR A 52 -13.76 -0.31 -5.36
CA TYR A 52 -12.71 0.67 -5.02
C TYR A 52 -12.47 0.85 -3.50
N ALA A 53 -13.39 0.44 -2.64
CA ALA A 53 -13.32 0.49 -1.18
C ALA A 53 -12.68 -0.78 -0.64
N ILE A 54 -12.71 -1.88 -1.39
CA ILE A 54 -11.74 -2.98 -1.21
C ILE A 54 -10.32 -2.47 -1.54
N VAL A 55 -10.17 -1.47 -2.41
CA VAL A 55 -8.95 -0.67 -2.61
C VAL A 55 -8.85 0.49 -1.58
N GLY A 56 -9.77 0.54 -0.61
CA GLY A 56 -9.93 1.58 0.41
C GLY A 56 -9.58 1.12 1.82
N SER A 57 -8.89 -0.02 1.99
CA SER A 57 -8.03 -0.16 3.16
C SER A 57 -6.83 0.75 2.91
N THR A 58 -6.69 1.78 3.73
CA THR A 58 -5.81 2.95 3.55
C THR A 58 -4.31 2.64 3.70
N VAL A 59 -3.91 1.44 3.32
CA VAL A 59 -2.54 0.97 3.11
C VAL A 59 -2.59 0.03 1.92
N LEU A 60 -1.97 0.44 0.80
CA LEU A 60 -1.93 -0.40 -0.40
C LEU A 60 -1.01 -1.61 -0.22
N VAL A 61 0.06 -1.47 0.59
CA VAL A 61 1.06 -2.52 0.82
C VAL A 61 1.57 -2.49 2.26
N SER A 62 1.43 -3.60 3.01
CA SER A 62 2.09 -3.77 4.32
C SER A 62 3.48 -4.35 4.12
N LEU A 63 4.49 -3.63 4.64
CA LEU A 63 5.88 -4.04 4.64
C LEU A 63 6.27 -4.49 6.05
N HIS A 64 6.78 -5.72 6.14
CA HIS A 64 7.23 -6.30 7.40
C HIS A 64 8.73 -6.07 7.58
N CYS A 65 9.13 -5.53 8.73
CA CYS A 65 10.53 -5.27 9.06
C CYS A 65 10.84 -5.73 10.48
N ASP A 66 12.01 -6.36 10.66
CA ASP A 66 12.49 -6.83 11.95
C ASP A 66 13.40 -5.83 12.67
N SER A 67 13.78 -4.75 12.02
CA SER A 67 14.56 -3.66 12.62
C SER A 67 13.64 -2.56 13.16
N GLN A 68 13.37 -2.58 14.46
CA GLN A 68 12.63 -1.50 15.14
C GLN A 68 13.30 -0.14 14.96
N ALA A 69 14.64 -0.10 14.91
CA ALA A 69 15.38 1.12 14.63
C ALA A 69 15.06 1.67 13.22
N ALA A 70 15.00 0.81 12.20
CA ALA A 70 14.64 1.21 10.84
C ALA A 70 13.20 1.72 10.76
N ILE A 71 12.26 1.05 11.44
CA ILE A 71 10.85 1.48 11.55
C ILE A 71 10.78 2.86 12.22
N GLY A 72 11.49 3.04 13.34
CA GLY A 72 11.54 4.30 14.08
C GLY A 72 12.11 5.45 13.24
N ILE A 73 13.18 5.20 12.48
CA ILE A 73 13.75 6.18 11.55
C ILE A 73 12.72 6.57 10.48
N ALA A 74 12.02 5.60 9.90
CA ALA A 74 11.04 5.85 8.84
C ALA A 74 9.78 6.59 9.35
N LYS A 75 9.32 6.31 10.57
CA LYS A 75 8.09 6.90 11.15
C LYS A 75 8.33 8.22 11.90
N ASN A 76 9.37 8.32 12.72
CA ASN A 76 9.58 9.44 13.65
C ASN A 76 10.47 10.56 13.09
N TYR A 77 10.80 10.48 11.80
CA TYR A 77 11.63 11.47 11.09
C TYR A 77 13.02 11.75 11.70
N ALA A 78 13.52 10.88 12.59
CA ALA A 78 14.74 11.08 13.34
C ALA A 78 16.03 10.73 12.55
N TYR A 79 15.99 10.84 11.23
CA TYR A 79 17.15 10.56 10.39
C TYR A 79 18.10 11.77 10.32
N ASN A 80 19.31 11.61 10.84
CA ASN A 80 20.32 12.68 10.92
C ASN A 80 21.17 12.88 9.64
N GLY A 81 20.82 12.26 8.52
CA GLY A 81 21.53 12.48 7.25
C GLY A 81 22.90 11.80 7.10
N LYS A 82 23.45 11.18 8.15
CA LYS A 82 24.87 10.74 8.19
C LYS A 82 25.21 9.54 7.29
N ARG A 83 24.24 8.68 6.94
CA ARG A 83 24.48 7.43 6.21
C ARG A 83 24.00 7.52 4.76
N ARG A 84 24.92 7.64 3.80
CA ARG A 84 24.58 7.82 2.36
C ARG A 84 23.53 6.84 1.83
N HIS A 85 23.66 5.54 2.13
CA HIS A 85 22.73 4.51 1.65
C HIS A 85 21.31 4.67 2.22
N ILE A 86 21.18 5.18 3.46
CA ILE A 86 19.88 5.51 4.05
C ILE A 86 19.34 6.78 3.42
N ARG A 87 20.17 7.82 3.26
CA ARG A 87 19.76 9.12 2.70
C ARG A 87 19.07 8.97 1.34
N ILE A 88 19.61 8.12 0.46
CA ILE A 88 19.07 7.89 -0.88
C ILE A 88 17.65 7.30 -0.83
N ARG A 89 17.36 6.40 0.12
CA ARG A 89 16.09 5.67 0.19
C ARG A 89 15.06 6.34 1.10
N TYR A 90 15.53 7.09 2.10
CA TYR A 90 14.71 7.68 3.15
C TYR A 90 13.60 8.58 2.60
N GLY A 91 13.91 9.47 1.66
CA GLY A 91 12.93 10.39 1.08
C GLY A 91 11.77 9.66 0.40
N ALA A 92 12.07 8.64 -0.41
CA ALA A 92 11.06 7.85 -1.10
C ALA A 92 10.16 7.08 -0.12
N VAL A 93 10.74 6.36 0.85
CA VAL A 93 9.98 5.60 1.85
C VAL A 93 9.10 6.54 2.69
N LYS A 94 9.63 7.71 3.05
CA LYS A 94 8.90 8.75 3.77
C LYS A 94 7.68 9.24 3.02
N GLU A 95 7.82 9.60 1.74
CA GLU A 95 6.69 10.06 0.92
C GLU A 95 5.63 8.96 0.77
N LEU A 96 6.04 7.71 0.58
CA LEU A 96 5.12 6.58 0.49
C LEU A 96 4.34 6.33 1.80
N LEU A 97 4.99 6.46 2.96
CA LEU A 97 4.35 6.37 4.28
C LEU A 97 3.37 7.53 4.50
N LYS A 98 3.80 8.76 4.18
CA LYS A 98 2.99 9.98 4.33
C LYS A 98 1.73 9.93 3.47
N ASN A 99 1.85 9.38 2.26
CA ASN A 99 0.74 9.23 1.32
C ASN A 99 -0.14 8.00 1.61
N GLY A 100 0.14 7.24 2.68
CA GLY A 100 -0.62 6.04 3.06
C GLY A 100 -0.51 4.90 2.04
N ILE A 101 0.51 4.91 1.18
CA ILE A 101 0.70 3.88 0.16
C ILE A 101 1.26 2.61 0.81
N ILE A 102 2.16 2.77 1.79
CA ILE A 102 2.77 1.66 2.50
C ILE A 102 2.55 1.77 4.02
N SER A 103 2.48 0.63 4.71
CA SER A 103 2.65 0.55 6.17
C SER A 103 3.94 -0.18 6.50
N LEU A 104 4.48 0.10 7.68
CA LEU A 104 5.62 -0.60 8.25
C LEU A 104 5.20 -1.27 9.55
N ASP A 105 5.23 -2.59 9.52
CA ASP A 105 4.82 -3.45 10.62
C ASP A 105 6.02 -4.25 11.13
N TYR A 106 6.13 -4.34 12.45
CA TYR A 106 7.21 -5.10 13.07
C TYR A 106 6.94 -6.60 12.94
N VAL A 107 7.96 -7.35 12.52
CA VAL A 107 7.96 -8.81 12.54
C VAL A 107 9.21 -9.30 13.27
N ARG A 108 9.08 -10.36 14.06
CA ARG A 108 10.27 -11.02 14.65
C ARG A 108 11.14 -11.59 13.53
N SER A 109 12.47 -11.51 13.63
CA SER A 109 13.39 -12.02 12.59
C SER A 109 13.12 -13.49 12.23
N GLU A 110 12.80 -14.33 13.22
CA GLU A 110 12.42 -15.75 13.03
C GLU A 110 11.18 -15.94 12.14
N ARG A 111 10.32 -14.93 12.05
CA ARG A 111 9.08 -14.93 11.26
C ARG A 111 9.20 -14.05 10.01
N ASN A 112 10.36 -13.45 9.77
CA ASN A 112 10.58 -12.61 8.60
C ASN A 112 10.90 -13.49 7.38
N LEU A 113 9.93 -13.66 6.49
CA LEU A 113 10.05 -14.50 5.29
C LEU A 113 11.15 -14.03 4.33
N ALA A 114 11.58 -12.77 4.42
CA ALA A 114 12.65 -12.22 3.59
C ALA A 114 14.05 -12.54 4.13
N ASP A 115 14.18 -12.83 5.43
CA ASP A 115 15.47 -13.10 6.08
C ASP A 115 16.20 -14.30 5.43
N PRO A 116 15.52 -15.43 5.13
CA PRO A 116 16.07 -16.53 4.35
C PRO A 116 16.64 -16.21 2.98
N VAL A 117 16.11 -15.16 2.33
CA VAL A 117 16.54 -14.76 1.00
C VAL A 117 17.78 -13.86 1.06
N THR A 118 18.08 -13.31 2.24
CA THR A 118 19.20 -12.37 2.45
C THR A 118 20.38 -12.98 3.20
N LYS A 119 20.22 -14.20 3.75
CA LYS A 119 21.24 -14.90 4.54
C LYS A 119 21.61 -16.25 3.92
N GLY A 120 22.86 -16.66 4.14
CA GLY A 120 23.27 -18.05 3.91
C GLY A 120 22.66 -18.94 4.99
N LEU A 121 21.58 -19.64 4.67
CA LEU A 121 20.83 -20.44 5.63
C LEU A 121 21.00 -21.95 5.47
N THR A 122 20.76 -22.66 6.56
CA THR A 122 20.67 -24.13 6.59
C THR A 122 19.42 -24.61 5.86
N ARG A 123 19.51 -25.81 5.25
CA ARG A 123 18.44 -26.44 4.44
C ARG A 123 17.07 -26.46 5.13
N ARG A 124 17.04 -26.68 6.45
CA ARG A 124 15.81 -26.68 7.25
C ARG A 124 15.07 -25.35 7.19
N ILE A 125 15.77 -24.23 7.38
CA ILE A 125 15.12 -22.91 7.42
C ILE A 125 14.64 -22.53 6.01
N ILE A 126 15.39 -22.89 4.97
CA ILE A 126 14.96 -22.73 3.58
C ILE A 126 13.64 -23.46 3.33
N PHE A 127 13.51 -24.70 3.82
CA PHE A 127 12.29 -25.50 3.69
C PHE A 127 11.09 -24.91 4.44
N GLU A 128 11.27 -24.51 5.69
CA GLU A 128 10.19 -23.87 6.47
C GLU A 128 9.74 -22.55 5.81
N SER A 129 10.69 -21.80 5.28
CA SER A 129 10.43 -20.50 4.64
C SER A 129 9.80 -20.63 3.25
N SER A 130 10.24 -21.60 2.44
CA SER A 130 9.64 -21.88 1.14
C SER A 130 8.18 -22.27 1.29
N ARG A 131 7.87 -23.11 2.29
CA ARG A 131 6.50 -23.48 2.64
C ARG A 131 5.68 -22.27 3.10
N ALA A 132 6.25 -21.42 3.96
CA ALA A 132 5.57 -20.22 4.43
C ALA A 132 5.34 -19.17 3.32
N MET A 133 6.17 -19.17 2.27
CA MET A 133 5.99 -18.38 1.05
C MET A 133 5.02 -19.01 0.03
N GLY A 134 4.50 -20.21 0.31
CA GLY A 134 3.61 -20.92 -0.62
C GLY A 134 4.32 -21.56 -1.81
N LEU A 135 5.65 -21.72 -1.74
CA LEU A 135 6.42 -22.44 -2.74
C LEU A 135 6.24 -23.95 -2.51
N LYS A 136 6.05 -24.71 -3.60
CA LYS A 136 6.07 -26.17 -3.52
C LYS A 136 7.47 -26.64 -3.10
N PRO A 137 7.58 -27.68 -2.26
CA PRO A 137 8.84 -28.36 -2.04
C PRO A 137 9.42 -28.81 -3.38
N LEU A 138 10.74 -28.68 -3.55
CA LEU A 138 11.45 -29.36 -4.62
C LEU A 138 11.53 -30.84 -4.21
N ASP A 139 10.81 -31.69 -4.95
CA ASP A 139 10.88 -33.16 -4.84
C ASP A 139 12.27 -33.67 -5.19
#